data_AF-A0A1I7XBX7-F1
#
_entry.id   AF-A0A1I7XBX7-F1
#
_cell.length_a   1.000
_cell.length_b   1.000
_cell.length_c   1.000
_cell.angle_alpha   90.00
_cell.angle_beta   90.00
_cell.angle_gamma   90.00
#
_symmetry.space_group_name_H-M   'P 1'
#
loop_
_entity.id
_entity.type
_entity.pdbx_description
1 polymer ?
#
loop_
_entity_poly.entity_id
_entity_poly.type
_entity_poly.pdbx_seq_one_letter_code
_entity_poly.pdbx_strand_id
1 'polypeptide(L)'
;MADLLNKHIKKATSRTKEKLLEGIGKAKATQDETFDNYAANLSKQIKSCERLYKDLKVYSAALKMLCQAEKTLRDTIRDAYEPEWPERELLTALLDNLDIQTNELERFLCDDLPHVVSHYIGQFGDLKKKVDKRGRKLVDYDHAKNCYNSAKVSSKKGESDPRVSKILNELSHAETMYKEMNNELLEVNVY
;
A
#
# COMPACT_ATOMS: atom_id res chain seq x y z
N MET A 1 6.16 29.94 3.07
CA MET A 1 6.19 28.84 4.06
C MET A 1 5.05 28.96 5.08
N ALA A 2 4.96 30.06 5.84
CA ALA A 2 3.92 30.25 6.87
C ALA A 2 2.47 30.21 6.34
N ASP A 3 2.19 30.78 5.16
CA ASP A 3 0.84 30.76 4.58
C ASP A 3 0.35 29.38 4.12
N LEU A 4 1.26 28.54 3.63
CA LEU A 4 0.93 27.15 3.26
C LEU A 4 0.64 26.33 4.51
N LEU A 5 1.45 26.51 5.56
CA LEU A 5 1.26 25.88 6.87
C LEU A 5 -0.10 26.28 7.47
N ASN A 6 -0.42 27.58 7.46
CA ASN A 6 -1.69 28.12 7.94
C ASN A 6 -2.88 27.56 7.17
N LYS A 7 -2.80 27.45 5.83
CA LYS A 7 -3.84 26.81 5.01
C LYS A 7 -4.02 25.33 5.36
N HIS A 8 -2.93 24.60 5.60
CA HIS A 8 -2.98 23.19 5.98
C HIS A 8 -3.63 22.98 7.36
N ILE A 9 -3.25 23.80 8.35
CA ILE A 9 -3.81 23.76 9.71
C ILE A 9 -5.31 24.09 9.69
N LYS A 10 -5.72 25.11 8.92
CA LYS A 10 -7.14 25.45 8.74
C LYS A 10 -7.93 24.28 8.15
N LYS A 11 -7.44 23.67 7.07
CA LYS A 11 -8.10 22.49 6.46
C LYS A 11 -8.16 21.30 7.42
N ALA A 12 -7.09 21.02 8.16
CA ALA A 12 -7.07 19.95 9.16
C ALA A 12 -8.14 20.18 10.23
N THR A 13 -8.25 21.40 10.74
CA THR A 13 -9.25 21.78 11.75
C THR A 13 -10.68 21.65 11.21
N SER A 14 -10.94 22.11 9.97
CA SER A 14 -12.25 21.95 9.31
C SER A 14 -12.64 20.48 9.15
N ARG A 15 -11.71 19.61 8.73
CA ARG A 15 -11.98 18.16 8.58
C ARG A 15 -12.34 17.50 9.91
N THR A 16 -11.61 17.83 10.98
CA THR A 16 -11.90 17.29 12.31
C THR A 16 -13.29 17.72 12.77
N LYS A 17 -13.66 18.98 12.54
CA LYS A 17 -15.00 19.49 12.83
C LYS A 17 -16.08 18.77 12.02
N GLU A 18 -15.86 18.57 10.73
CA GLU A 18 -16.82 17.90 9.85
C GLU A 18 -17.10 16.45 10.28
N LYS A 19 -16.03 15.67 10.51
CA LYS A 19 -16.15 14.29 11.02
C LYS A 19 -16.90 14.22 12.35
N LEU A 20 -16.71 15.20 13.23
CA LEU A 20 -17.43 15.27 14.49
C LEU A 20 -18.91 15.55 14.28
N LEU A 21 -19.26 16.45 13.36
CA LEU A 21 -20.65 16.76 13.00
C LEU A 21 -21.35 15.56 12.35
N GLU A 22 -20.65 14.83 11.50
CA GLU A 22 -21.12 13.55 10.94
C GLU A 22 -21.39 12.53 12.05
N GLY A 23 -20.43 12.33 12.96
CA GLY A 23 -20.54 11.36 14.05
C GLY A 23 -21.68 11.63 15.04
N ILE A 24 -22.16 12.88 15.14
CA ILE A 24 -23.32 13.25 15.96
C ILE A 24 -24.60 13.48 15.14
N GLY A 25 -24.60 13.14 13.85
CA GLY A 25 -25.76 13.21 12.96
C GLY A 25 -26.18 14.62 12.52
N LYS A 26 -25.32 15.63 12.72
CA LYS A 26 -25.57 17.04 12.33
C LYS A 26 -25.08 17.40 10.94
N ALA A 27 -24.31 16.52 10.30
CA ALA A 27 -23.87 16.61 8.91
C ALA A 27 -24.11 15.27 8.23
N LYS A 28 -24.47 15.28 6.94
CA LYS A 28 -24.64 14.06 6.15
C LYS A 28 -23.37 13.79 5.35
N ALA A 29 -22.63 12.76 5.72
CA ALA A 29 -21.48 12.29 4.96
C ALA A 29 -21.92 11.68 3.62
N THR A 30 -21.12 11.89 2.59
CA THR A 30 -21.24 11.14 1.35
C THR A 30 -20.77 9.70 1.61
N GLN A 31 -21.67 8.73 1.38
CA GLN A 31 -21.34 7.30 1.45
C GLN A 31 -20.90 6.80 0.08
N ASP A 32 -19.80 6.05 0.04
CA ASP A 32 -19.29 5.38 -1.15
C ASP A 32 -18.95 3.92 -0.80
N GLU A 33 -19.99 3.11 -0.66
CA GLU A 33 -19.86 1.71 -0.24
C GLU A 33 -18.97 0.90 -1.18
N THR A 34 -19.00 1.21 -2.47
CA THR A 34 -18.15 0.57 -3.48
C THR A 34 -16.68 0.85 -3.20
N PHE A 35 -16.31 2.11 -2.99
CA PHE A 35 -14.93 2.46 -2.65
C PHE A 35 -14.50 1.90 -1.29
N ASP A 36 -15.39 1.91 -0.30
CA ASP A 36 -15.11 1.36 1.03
C ASP A 36 -14.80 -0.14 0.96
N ASN A 37 -15.53 -0.89 0.12
CA ASN A 37 -15.24 -2.29 -0.16
C ASN A 37 -13.85 -2.47 -0.83
N TYR A 38 -13.49 -1.63 -1.81
CA TYR A 38 -12.16 -1.68 -2.42
C TYR A 38 -11.04 -1.34 -1.42
N ALA A 39 -11.23 -0.34 -0.57
CA ALA A 39 -10.27 0.04 0.46
C ALA A 39 -10.09 -1.05 1.53
N ALA A 40 -11.17 -1.73 1.90
CA ALA A 40 -11.13 -2.88 2.79
C ALA A 40 -10.36 -4.07 2.17
N ASN A 41 -10.63 -4.36 0.89
CA ASN A 41 -9.92 -5.39 0.14
C ASN A 41 -8.43 -5.09 0.02
N LEU A 42 -8.06 -3.85 -0.32
CA LEU A 42 -6.66 -3.41 -0.35
C LEU A 42 -5.99 -3.60 1.01
N SER A 43 -6.66 -3.21 2.10
CA SER A 43 -6.12 -3.37 3.45
C SER A 43 -5.91 -4.84 3.82
N LYS A 44 -6.79 -5.74 3.38
CA LYS A 44 -6.65 -7.18 3.55
C LYS A 44 -5.48 -7.73 2.72
N GLN A 45 -5.36 -7.30 1.47
CA GLN A 45 -4.27 -7.70 0.57
C GLN A 45 -2.91 -7.30 1.13
N ILE A 46 -2.75 -6.05 1.59
CA ILE A 46 -1.52 -5.55 2.21
C ILE A 46 -1.09 -6.46 3.37
N LYS A 47 -2.01 -6.74 4.31
CA LYS A 47 -1.72 -7.60 5.46
C LYS A 47 -1.31 -9.01 5.05
N SER A 48 -1.98 -9.59 4.05
CA SER A 48 -1.63 -10.91 3.51
C SER A 48 -0.23 -10.92 2.89
N CYS A 49 0.12 -9.88 2.12
CA CYS A 49 1.45 -9.77 1.51
C CYS A 49 2.55 -9.52 2.54
N GLU A 50 2.31 -8.67 3.54
CA GLU A 50 3.25 -8.45 4.65
C GLU A 50 3.52 -9.75 5.42
N ARG A 51 2.47 -10.56 5.66
CA ARG A 51 2.61 -11.88 6.27
C ARG A 51 3.43 -12.82 5.38
N LEU A 52 3.10 -12.92 4.08
CA LEU A 52 3.84 -13.73 3.13
C LEU A 52 5.33 -13.38 3.12
N TYR A 53 5.67 -12.08 3.08
CA TYR A 53 7.05 -11.63 3.07
C TYR A 53 7.79 -11.97 4.37
N LYS A 54 7.12 -11.91 5.52
CA LYS A 54 7.68 -12.34 6.79
C LYS A 54 7.97 -13.85 6.79
N ASP A 55 7.00 -14.65 6.36
CA ASP A 55 7.12 -16.11 6.32
C ASP A 55 8.23 -16.52 5.33
N LEU A 56 8.32 -15.83 4.19
CA LEU A 56 9.39 -16.01 3.21
C LEU A 56 10.78 -15.74 3.82
N LYS A 57 10.97 -14.65 4.57
CA LYS A 57 12.27 -14.38 5.23
C LYS A 57 12.68 -15.47 6.21
N VAL A 58 11.71 -15.99 6.97
CA VAL A 58 11.96 -17.09 7.91
C VAL A 58 12.39 -18.34 7.15
N TYR A 59 11.67 -18.67 6.07
CA TYR A 59 12.03 -19.77 5.19
C TYR A 59 13.42 -19.61 4.57
N SER A 60 13.74 -18.44 4.00
CA SER A 60 15.06 -18.15 3.42
C SER A 60 16.18 -18.34 4.43
N ALA A 61 16.00 -17.87 5.67
CA ALA A 61 17.00 -18.06 6.73
C ALA A 61 17.21 -19.54 7.09
N ALA A 62 16.11 -20.31 7.19
CA ALA A 62 16.18 -21.76 7.43
C ALA A 62 16.85 -22.51 6.27
N LEU A 63 16.52 -22.15 5.02
CA LEU A 63 17.11 -22.74 3.82
C LEU A 63 18.62 -22.50 3.77
N LYS A 64 19.10 -21.28 4.05
CA LYS A 64 20.55 -21.00 4.11
C LYS A 64 21.29 -21.89 5.11
N MET A 65 20.70 -22.12 6.29
CA MET A 65 21.28 -23.01 7.29
C MET A 65 21.31 -24.48 6.81
N LEU A 66 20.24 -24.93 6.14
CA LEU A 66 20.20 -26.27 5.54
C LEU A 66 21.27 -26.42 4.45
N CYS A 67 21.33 -25.49 3.50
CA CYS A 67 22.31 -25.51 2.41
C CYS A 67 23.76 -25.55 2.94
N GLN A 68 24.05 -24.80 4.00
CA GLN A 68 25.36 -24.83 4.65
C GLN A 68 25.65 -26.18 5.35
N ALA A 69 24.66 -26.77 6.02
CA ALA A 69 24.81 -28.07 6.66
C ALA A 69 25.04 -29.19 5.64
N GLU A 70 24.25 -29.19 4.55
CA GLU A 70 24.41 -30.14 3.44
C GLU A 70 25.78 -29.98 2.75
N LYS A 71 26.24 -28.75 2.53
CA LYS A 71 27.58 -28.50 2.00
C LYS A 71 28.67 -29.09 2.90
N THR A 72 28.57 -28.87 4.20
CA THR A 72 29.53 -29.43 5.18
C THR A 72 29.55 -30.96 5.14
N LEU A 73 28.38 -31.60 4.97
CA LEU A 73 28.29 -33.05 4.79
C LEU A 73 28.97 -33.50 3.49
N ARG A 74 28.71 -32.82 2.37
CA ARG A 74 29.36 -33.13 1.08
C ARG A 74 30.88 -32.97 1.16
N ASP A 75 31.36 -31.93 1.82
CA ASP A 75 32.80 -31.72 2.03
C ASP A 75 33.41 -32.83 2.89
N THR A 76 32.73 -33.25 3.95
CA THR A 76 33.16 -34.42 4.75
C THR A 76 33.23 -35.70 3.91
N ILE A 77 32.27 -35.92 3.02
CA ILE A 77 32.27 -37.08 2.10
C ILE A 77 33.47 -36.98 1.14
N ARG A 78 33.75 -35.80 0.58
CA ARG A 78 34.91 -35.57 -0.31
C ARG A 78 36.23 -35.87 0.39
N ASP A 79 36.37 -35.41 1.63
CA ASP A 79 37.60 -35.57 2.42
C ASP A 79 37.80 -37.03 2.87
N ALA A 80 36.72 -37.75 3.17
CA ALA A 80 36.79 -39.13 3.62
C ALA A 80 36.94 -40.15 2.49
N TYR A 81 36.62 -39.78 1.24
CA TYR A 81 36.72 -40.70 0.10
C TYR A 81 38.12 -40.67 -0.50
N GLU A 82 38.86 -41.77 -0.39
CA GLU A 82 40.24 -41.82 -0.83
C GLU A 82 40.37 -41.80 -2.37
N PRO A 83 41.46 -41.26 -2.94
CA PRO A 83 41.66 -41.19 -4.39
C PRO A 83 41.68 -42.55 -5.10
N GLU A 84 42.17 -43.59 -4.45
CA GLU A 84 42.27 -44.95 -5.00
C GLU A 84 40.96 -45.76 -4.90
N TRP A 85 39.94 -45.23 -4.22
CA TRP A 85 38.67 -45.92 -4.10
C TRP A 85 37.88 -45.87 -5.43
N PRO A 86 37.12 -46.93 -5.76
CA PRO A 86 36.37 -47.00 -7.00
C PRO A 86 35.44 -45.81 -7.21
N GLU A 87 35.19 -45.42 -8.46
CA GLU A 87 34.18 -44.41 -8.82
C GLU A 87 34.41 -42.99 -8.22
N ARG A 88 35.62 -42.66 -7.78
CA ARG A 88 35.96 -41.36 -7.20
C ARG A 88 35.55 -40.17 -8.09
N GLU A 89 35.81 -40.25 -9.39
CA GLU A 89 35.47 -39.18 -10.33
C GLU A 89 33.95 -39.03 -10.48
N LEU A 90 33.22 -40.15 -10.48
CA LEU A 90 31.76 -40.16 -10.54
C LEU A 90 31.16 -39.52 -9.28
N LEU A 91 31.64 -39.91 -8.09
CA LEU A 91 31.22 -39.30 -6.82
C LEU A 91 31.48 -37.79 -6.83
N THR A 92 32.66 -37.36 -7.27
CA THR A 92 33.02 -35.94 -7.36
C THR A 92 32.05 -35.19 -8.28
N ALA A 93 31.78 -35.72 -9.47
CA ALA A 93 30.83 -35.12 -10.41
C ALA A 93 29.40 -35.02 -9.84
N LEU A 94 28.95 -36.04 -9.09
CA LEU A 94 27.64 -36.01 -8.43
C LEU A 94 27.55 -34.91 -7.37
N LEU A 95 28.58 -34.79 -6.52
CA LEU A 95 28.60 -33.78 -5.46
C LEU A 95 28.71 -32.36 -6.02
N ASP A 96 29.48 -32.17 -7.10
CA ASP A 96 29.61 -30.87 -7.77
C ASP A 96 28.29 -30.45 -8.43
N ASN A 97 27.56 -31.39 -9.04
CA ASN A 97 26.23 -31.12 -9.58
C ASN A 97 25.23 -30.74 -8.48
N LEU A 98 25.28 -31.41 -7.33
CA LEU A 98 24.48 -31.03 -6.16
C LEU A 98 24.81 -29.61 -5.68
N ASP A 99 26.09 -29.24 -5.62
CA ASP A 99 26.49 -27.88 -5.26
C ASP A 99 25.92 -26.83 -6.22
N ILE A 100 25.95 -27.08 -7.54
CA ILE A 100 25.36 -26.17 -8.53
C ILE A 100 23.86 -26.00 -8.28
N GLN A 101 23.13 -27.11 -8.16
CA GLN A 101 21.68 -27.10 -7.97
C GLN A 101 21.27 -26.40 -6.65
N THR A 102 21.96 -26.71 -5.56
CA THR A 102 21.70 -26.09 -4.25
C THR A 102 22.00 -24.60 -4.28
N ASN A 103 23.09 -24.16 -4.92
CA ASN A 103 23.44 -22.75 -5.03
C ASN A 103 22.41 -21.96 -5.85
N GLU A 104 21.91 -22.52 -6.96
CA GLU A 104 20.86 -21.90 -7.77
C GLU A 104 19.53 -21.78 -7.00
N LEU A 105 19.13 -22.85 -6.30
CA LEU A 105 17.94 -22.86 -5.47
C LEU A 105 18.03 -21.84 -4.33
N GLU A 106 19.16 -21.81 -3.61
CA GLU A 106 19.41 -20.88 -2.51
C GLU A 106 19.34 -19.44 -3.01
N ARG A 107 20.05 -19.10 -4.09
CA ARG A 107 20.04 -17.76 -4.68
C ARG A 107 18.62 -17.31 -5.02
N PHE A 108 17.87 -18.16 -5.72
CA PHE A 108 16.52 -17.81 -6.14
C PHE A 108 15.58 -17.60 -4.93
N LEU A 109 15.56 -18.55 -3.99
CA LEU A 109 14.61 -18.52 -2.87
C LEU A 109 15.01 -17.57 -1.75
N CYS A 110 16.29 -17.25 -1.62
CA CYS A 110 16.79 -16.41 -0.54
C CYS A 110 17.10 -14.97 -0.93
N ASP A 111 17.36 -14.70 -2.21
CA ASP A 111 17.75 -13.37 -2.66
C ASP A 111 16.75 -12.83 -3.69
N ASP A 112 16.49 -13.56 -4.78
CA ASP A 112 15.64 -13.07 -5.88
C ASP A 112 14.16 -12.98 -5.49
N LEU A 113 13.57 -14.05 -4.96
CA LEU A 113 12.15 -14.10 -4.58
C LEU A 113 11.81 -13.08 -3.47
N PRO A 114 12.60 -12.95 -2.38
CA PRO A 114 12.37 -11.90 -1.39
C PRO A 114 12.46 -10.49 -1.97
N HIS A 115 13.36 -10.25 -2.92
CA HIS A 115 13.45 -8.95 -3.58
C HIS A 115 12.18 -8.63 -4.37
N VAL A 116 11.69 -9.56 -5.19
CA VAL A 116 10.47 -9.40 -5.98
C VAL A 116 9.26 -9.12 -5.08
N VAL A 117 9.08 -9.91 -4.03
CA VAL A 117 7.97 -9.74 -3.07
C VAL A 117 8.08 -8.40 -2.35
N SER A 118 9.29 -7.99 -1.93
CA SER A 118 9.50 -6.70 -1.29
C SER A 118 9.18 -5.53 -2.23
N HIS A 119 9.54 -5.64 -3.51
CA HIS A 119 9.24 -4.62 -4.50
C HIS A 119 7.73 -4.46 -4.71
N TYR A 120 7.01 -5.57 -4.87
CA TYR A 120 5.56 -5.57 -4.99
C TYR A 120 4.87 -4.95 -3.78
N ILE A 121 5.28 -5.32 -2.56
CA ILE A 121 4.74 -4.73 -1.33
C ILE A 121 5.00 -3.22 -1.25
N GLY A 122 6.16 -2.77 -1.73
CA GLY A 122 6.52 -1.36 -1.78
C GLY A 122 5.51 -0.49 -2.54
N GLN A 123 4.83 -1.05 -3.55
CA GLN A 123 3.82 -0.33 -4.34
C GLN A 123 2.59 0.06 -3.52
N PHE A 124 2.25 -0.70 -2.46
CA PHE A 124 1.12 -0.40 -1.59
C PHE A 124 1.30 0.90 -0.81
N GLY A 125 2.54 1.32 -0.54
CA GLY A 125 2.83 2.54 0.22
C GLY A 125 2.26 3.79 -0.45
N ASP A 126 2.43 3.91 -1.77
CA ASP A 126 1.91 5.05 -2.51
C ASP A 126 0.40 4.94 -2.76
N LEU A 127 -0.10 3.73 -3.02
CA LEU A 127 -1.55 3.50 -3.14
C LEU A 127 -2.29 3.88 -1.85
N LYS A 128 -1.75 3.50 -0.68
CA LYS A 128 -2.32 3.89 0.63
C LYS A 128 -2.35 5.41 0.81
N LYS A 129 -1.28 6.11 0.46
CA LYS A 129 -1.24 7.59 0.51
C LYS A 129 -2.32 8.21 -0.39
N LYS A 130 -2.57 7.64 -1.58
CA LYS A 130 -3.62 8.11 -2.50
C LYS A 130 -5.02 7.87 -1.90
N VAL A 131 -5.29 6.69 -1.36
CA VAL A 131 -6.56 6.37 -0.66
C VAL A 131 -6.80 7.34 0.50
N ASP A 132 -5.79 7.58 1.35
CA ASP A 132 -5.88 8.54 2.46
C ASP A 132 -6.12 9.98 1.97
N LYS A 133 -5.50 10.35 0.85
CA LYS A 133 -5.67 11.67 0.23
C LYS A 133 -7.09 11.85 -0.31
N ARG A 134 -7.63 10.84 -0.99
CA ARG A 134 -9.04 10.80 -1.43
C ARG A 134 -9.98 10.96 -0.24
N GLY A 135 -9.78 10.21 0.83
CA GLY A 135 -10.59 10.32 2.05
C GLY A 135 -10.58 11.74 2.64
N ARG A 136 -9.43 12.42 2.65
CA ARG A 136 -9.35 13.84 3.06
C ARG A 136 -10.10 14.78 2.10
N LYS A 137 -10.08 14.50 0.79
CA LYS A 137 -10.79 15.30 -0.21
C LYS A 137 -12.30 15.13 -0.14
N LEU A 138 -12.77 13.91 0.16
CA LEU A 138 -14.18 13.65 0.41
C LEU A 138 -14.70 14.49 1.57
N VAL A 139 -13.98 14.52 2.69
CA VAL A 139 -14.34 15.37 3.84
C VAL A 139 -14.27 16.87 3.50
N ASP A 140 -13.28 17.31 2.71
CA ASP A 140 -13.21 18.71 2.24
C ASP A 140 -14.44 19.07 1.38
N TYR A 141 -14.91 18.13 0.54
CA TYR A 141 -16.10 18.29 -0.30
C TYR A 141 -17.39 18.32 0.52
N ASP A 142 -17.59 17.38 1.45
CA ASP A 142 -18.77 17.35 2.33
C ASP A 142 -18.85 18.62 3.19
N HIS A 143 -17.71 19.11 3.69
CA HIS A 143 -17.64 20.38 4.38
C HIS A 143 -18.10 21.56 3.50
N ALA A 144 -17.57 21.67 2.28
CA ALA A 144 -17.94 22.75 1.36
C ALA A 144 -19.43 22.69 0.98
N LYS A 145 -19.98 21.48 0.83
CA LYS A 145 -21.40 21.23 0.56
C LYS A 145 -22.27 21.70 1.71
N ASN A 146 -21.88 21.41 2.94
CA ASN A 146 -22.60 21.85 4.14
C ASN A 146 -22.51 23.37 4.35
N CYS A 147 -21.36 23.99 4.07
CA CYS A 147 -21.21 25.44 4.02
C CYS A 147 -22.13 26.09 2.98
N TYR A 148 -22.20 25.55 1.77
CA TYR A 148 -23.07 26.04 0.71
C TYR A 148 -24.55 25.93 1.09
N ASN A 149 -24.98 24.78 1.60
CA ASN A 149 -26.37 24.56 2.03
C ASN A 149 -26.76 25.56 3.13
N SER A 150 -25.89 25.76 4.13
CA SER A 150 -26.12 26.72 5.22
C SER A 150 -26.20 28.16 4.69
N ALA A 151 -25.29 28.54 3.79
CA ALA A 151 -25.26 29.88 3.20
C ALA A 151 -26.50 30.16 2.34
N LYS A 152 -26.92 29.18 1.53
CA LYS A 152 -28.12 29.27 0.69
C LYS A 152 -29.39 29.44 1.52
N VAL A 153 -29.55 28.69 2.61
CA VAL A 153 -30.70 28.81 3.52
C VAL A 153 -30.73 30.17 4.24
N SER A 154 -29.56 30.69 4.62
CA SER A 154 -29.46 31.98 5.32
C SER A 154 -29.64 33.23 4.43
N SER A 155 -29.57 33.07 3.11
CA SER A 155 -29.57 34.20 2.15
C SER A 155 -30.96 34.52 1.62
N LYS A 156 -31.40 35.77 1.82
CA LYS A 156 -32.65 36.30 1.22
C LYS A 156 -32.55 36.49 -0.31
N LYS A 157 -31.32 36.59 -0.85
CA LYS A 157 -31.04 36.77 -2.28
C LYS A 157 -30.64 35.46 -2.96
N GLY A 158 -30.62 34.35 -2.23
CA GLY A 158 -30.23 33.03 -2.75
C GLY A 158 -28.87 33.07 -3.45
N GLU A 159 -28.82 32.48 -4.65
CA GLU A 159 -27.62 32.34 -5.49
C GLU A 159 -27.13 33.68 -6.08
N SER A 160 -27.95 34.73 -6.03
CA SER A 160 -27.56 36.09 -6.43
C SER A 160 -26.84 36.88 -5.32
N ASP A 161 -26.69 36.33 -4.11
CA ASP A 161 -25.82 36.89 -3.07
C ASP A 161 -24.34 36.61 -3.42
N PRO A 162 -23.48 37.62 -3.59
CA PRO A 162 -22.07 37.43 -3.91
C PRO A 162 -21.31 36.50 -2.94
N ARG A 163 -21.75 36.42 -1.68
CA ARG A 163 -21.18 35.49 -0.69
C ARG A 163 -21.54 34.05 -1.00
N VAL A 164 -22.79 33.79 -1.42
CA VAL A 164 -23.26 32.46 -1.81
C VAL A 164 -22.57 32.02 -3.11
N SER A 165 -22.41 32.93 -4.09
CA SER A 165 -21.68 32.63 -5.33
C SER A 165 -20.21 32.26 -5.07
N LYS A 166 -19.54 32.93 -4.12
CA LYS A 166 -18.18 32.58 -3.72
C LYS A 166 -18.09 31.18 -3.09
N ILE A 167 -19.01 30.85 -2.19
CA ILE A 167 -19.06 29.53 -1.54
C ILE A 167 -19.38 28.42 -2.57
N LEU A 168 -20.20 28.71 -3.58
CA LEU A 168 -20.48 27.80 -4.68
C LEU A 168 -19.21 27.48 -5.50
N ASN A 169 -18.36 28.49 -5.77
CA ASN A 169 -17.06 28.25 -6.42
C ASN A 169 -16.12 27.39 -5.57
N GLU A 170 -16.12 27.59 -4.24
CA GLU A 170 -15.34 26.76 -3.31
C GLU A 170 -15.84 25.30 -3.28
N LEU A 171 -17.17 25.10 -3.32
CA LEU A 171 -17.80 23.78 -3.46
C LEU A 171 -17.39 23.10 -4.77
N SER A 172 -17.52 23.79 -5.91
CA SER A 172 -17.15 23.25 -7.22
C SER A 172 -15.67 22.83 -7.25
N HIS A 173 -14.76 23.65 -6.71
CA HIS A 173 -13.34 23.30 -6.62
C HIS A 173 -13.08 22.07 -5.74
N ALA A 174 -13.77 21.95 -4.60
CA ALA A 174 -13.64 20.78 -3.72
C ALA A 174 -14.17 19.51 -4.40
N GLU A 175 -15.28 19.62 -5.13
CA GLU A 175 -15.87 18.52 -5.90
C GLU A 175 -14.93 18.03 -7.01
N THR A 176 -14.37 18.92 -7.83
CA THR A 176 -13.40 18.57 -8.88
C THR A 176 -12.20 17.83 -8.27
N MET A 177 -11.63 18.37 -7.20
CA MET A 177 -10.48 17.77 -6.53
C MET A 177 -10.74 16.39 -5.93
N TYR A 178 -11.97 16.14 -5.46
CA TYR A 178 -12.39 14.84 -4.98
C TYR A 178 -12.59 13.86 -6.16
N LYS A 179 -13.33 14.26 -7.19
CA LYS A 179 -13.63 13.43 -8.37
C LYS A 179 -12.37 13.02 -9.12
N GLU A 180 -11.39 13.91 -9.27
CA GLU A 180 -10.10 13.58 -9.89
C GLU A 180 -9.40 12.42 -9.16
N MET A 181 -9.27 12.50 -7.83
CA MET A 181 -8.65 11.42 -7.05
C MET A 181 -9.49 10.15 -7.02
N ASN A 182 -10.81 10.31 -6.97
CA ASN A 182 -11.72 9.18 -6.96
C ASN A 182 -11.64 8.38 -8.27
N ASN A 183 -11.67 9.07 -9.41
CA ASN A 183 -11.58 8.45 -10.72
C ASN A 183 -10.20 7.82 -10.94
N GLU A 184 -9.12 8.50 -10.55
CA GLU A 184 -7.76 7.93 -10.61
C GLU A 184 -7.68 6.59 -9.85
N LEU A 185 -8.33 6.48 -8.69
CA LEU A 185 -8.32 5.24 -7.89
C LEU A 185 -9.28 4.17 -8.42
N LEU A 186 -10.33 4.54 -9.15
CA LEU A 186 -11.28 3.59 -9.74
C LEU A 186 -10.82 3.07 -11.11
N GLU A 187 -10.13 3.90 -11.91
CA GLU A 187 -9.57 3.53 -13.21
C GLU A 187 -8.38 2.56 -13.09
N VAL A 188 -7.68 2.56 -11.94
CA VAL A 188 -6.61 1.59 -11.63
C VAL A 188 -7.12 0.14 -11.53
N ASN A 189 -8.45 -0.08 -11.48
CA ASN A 189 -9.06 -1.43 -11.47
C ASN A 189 -9.40 -2.00 -12.87
N VAL A 190 -8.94 -1.37 -13.97
CA VAL A 190 -9.17 -1.86 -15.34
C VAL A 190 -7.87 -2.37 -15.97
N TYR A 191 -7.19 -3.33 -15.35
CA TYR A 191 -6.21 -4.21 -16.01
C TYR A 191 -6.18 -5.58 -15.34
#